data_AF-A0A973PPY5-F1
#
_entry.id   AF-A0A973PPY5-F1
#
_cell.length_a   1.000
_cell.length_b   1.000
_cell.length_c   1.000
_cell.angle_alpha   90.00
_cell.angle_beta   90.00
_cell.angle_gamma   90.00
#
_symmetry.space_group_name_H-M   'P 1'
#
loop_
_entity.id
_entity.type
_entity.pdbx_description
1 polymer ?
#
loop_
_entity_poly.entity_id
_entity_poly.type
_entity_poly.pdbx_seq_one_letter_code
_entity_poly.pdbx_strand_id
1 'polypeptide(L)'
;MTREPLPDADLRLAGEWLARHDLTAARPTPLLASRLAARRRARIAAHAILAVLIIAGALAGVTFGFQPGRPLPLLALTALVAGLLLAQSLLDGWVRRVDRRAGATLSRRAAHLVQPGWRAVLGRPYAIFAAATFAGAMALAGSALAVPDDTVRQLAVVLLIGLLGATAVLALQLRHLLRRPVVAEDEDSLTADVIMRVEDARELVVPSVQWTLPMVLLFGTAPAWWSAAAVAYLLLGLAVVVLLQARTPSSAAVARRAMGAR
;
A
#
# COMPACT_ATOMS: atom_id res chain seq x y z
N MET A 1 -2.99 -35.29 3.91
CA MET A 1 -2.83 -34.09 3.06
C MET A 1 -1.45 -34.15 2.44
N THR A 2 -1.35 -34.59 1.20
CA THR A 2 -0.13 -34.57 0.39
C THR A 2 0.23 -33.11 0.10
N ARG A 3 1.38 -32.65 0.58
CA ARG A 3 1.94 -31.33 0.20
C ARG A 3 2.17 -31.35 -1.30
N GLU A 4 1.50 -30.48 -2.04
CA GLU A 4 2.03 -30.10 -3.35
C GLU A 4 3.46 -29.58 -3.14
N PRO A 5 4.46 -30.12 -3.86
CA PRO A 5 5.80 -29.59 -3.79
C PRO A 5 5.75 -28.11 -4.19
N LEU A 6 6.25 -27.24 -3.31
CA LEU A 6 6.39 -25.83 -3.66
C LEU A 6 7.29 -25.72 -4.88
N PRO A 7 6.93 -24.89 -5.88
CA PRO A 7 7.77 -24.72 -7.06
C PRO A 7 9.18 -24.27 -6.67
N ASP A 8 10.21 -24.87 -7.26
CA ASP A 8 11.62 -24.52 -7.00
C ASP A 8 11.90 -23.02 -7.18
N ALA A 9 11.14 -22.36 -8.06
CA ALA A 9 11.18 -20.92 -8.28
C ALA A 9 10.81 -20.10 -7.02
N ASP A 10 9.84 -20.55 -6.22
CA ASP A 10 9.41 -19.83 -5.01
C ASP A 10 10.45 -19.97 -3.89
N LEU A 11 11.13 -21.13 -3.79
CA LEU A 11 12.25 -21.33 -2.85
C LEU A 11 13.49 -20.53 -3.26
N ARG A 12 13.80 -20.46 -4.55
CA ARG A 12 14.85 -19.59 -5.08
C ARG A 12 14.59 -18.12 -4.75
N LEU A 13 13.35 -17.65 -4.96
CA LEU A 13 12.95 -16.29 -4.64
C LEU A 13 13.09 -15.98 -3.15
N ALA A 14 12.78 -16.95 -2.28
CA ALA A 14 13.02 -16.82 -0.84
C ALA A 14 14.52 -16.72 -0.51
N GLY A 15 15.37 -17.54 -1.15
CA GLY A 15 16.82 -17.46 -1.00
C GLY A 15 17.40 -16.12 -1.44
N GLU A 16 16.97 -15.61 -2.60
CA GLU A 16 17.36 -14.28 -3.10
C GLU A 16 16.88 -13.14 -2.18
N TRP A 17 15.68 -13.26 -1.61
CA TRP A 17 15.18 -12.29 -0.63
C TRP A 17 15.99 -12.32 0.66
N LEU A 18 16.36 -13.49 1.17
CA LEU A 18 17.22 -13.64 2.35
C LEU A 18 18.62 -13.05 2.10
N ALA A 19 19.20 -13.34 0.93
CA ALA A 19 20.51 -12.80 0.55
C ALA A 19 20.52 -11.27 0.48
N ARG A 20 19.47 -10.66 -0.07
CA ARG A 20 19.32 -9.20 -0.11
C ARG A 20 19.16 -8.54 1.27
N HIS A 21 18.83 -9.31 2.30
CA HIS A 21 18.62 -8.83 3.67
C HIS A 21 19.73 -9.22 4.63
N ASP A 22 20.89 -9.65 4.12
CA ASP A 22 22.04 -10.14 4.89
C ASP A 22 21.72 -11.38 5.76
N LEU A 23 20.72 -12.18 5.36
CA LEU A 23 20.30 -13.41 6.06
C LEU A 23 20.73 -14.66 5.29
N THR A 24 21.92 -14.66 4.69
CA THR A 24 22.42 -15.77 3.87
C THR A 24 22.66 -17.07 4.66
N ALA A 25 22.86 -16.97 5.97
CA ALA A 25 23.00 -18.12 6.85
C ALA A 25 21.66 -18.84 7.13
N ALA A 26 20.54 -18.13 6.99
CA ALA A 26 19.21 -18.69 7.20
C ALA A 26 18.79 -19.56 5.99
N ARG A 27 18.20 -20.72 6.25
CA ARG A 27 17.71 -21.59 5.17
C ARG A 27 16.39 -21.05 4.60
N PRO A 28 16.20 -21.04 3.27
CA PRO A 28 14.92 -20.68 2.67
C PRO A 28 13.86 -21.73 3.04
N THR A 29 12.91 -21.35 3.89
CA THR A 29 11.85 -22.24 4.34
C THR A 29 10.66 -22.22 3.37
N PRO A 30 9.94 -23.35 3.21
CA PRO A 30 8.66 -23.41 2.49
C PRO A 30 7.64 -22.35 2.91
N LEU A 31 7.62 -22.01 4.21
CA LEU A 31 6.74 -20.99 4.75
C LEU A 31 7.12 -19.59 4.25
N LEU A 32 8.41 -19.24 4.28
CA LEU A 32 8.89 -17.96 3.76
C LEU A 32 8.61 -17.82 2.25
N ALA A 33 8.88 -18.87 1.48
CA ALA A 33 8.61 -18.92 0.04
C ALA A 33 7.14 -18.67 -0.29
N SER A 34 6.22 -19.38 0.37
CA SER A 34 4.78 -19.21 0.13
C SER A 34 4.28 -17.79 0.47
N ARG A 35 4.79 -17.18 1.54
CA ARG A 35 4.43 -15.80 1.94
C ARG A 35 4.97 -14.77 0.95
N LEU A 36 6.21 -14.90 0.52
CA LEU A 36 6.83 -14.00 -0.47
C LEU A 36 6.16 -14.13 -1.85
N ALA A 37 5.83 -15.34 -2.28
CA ALA A 37 5.12 -15.60 -3.52
C ALA A 37 3.71 -14.97 -3.50
N ALA A 38 2.96 -15.17 -2.40
CA ALA A 38 1.65 -14.54 -2.23
C ALA A 38 1.73 -13.02 -2.26
N ARG A 39 2.70 -12.41 -1.56
CA ARG A 39 2.91 -10.96 -1.60
C ARG A 39 3.28 -10.46 -2.99
N ARG A 40 4.16 -11.16 -3.71
CA ARG A 40 4.51 -10.81 -5.09
C ARG A 40 3.28 -10.83 -6.00
N ARG A 41 2.45 -11.87 -5.90
CA ARG A 41 1.20 -11.98 -6.69
C ARG A 41 0.21 -10.89 -6.33
N ALA A 42 0.03 -10.60 -5.04
CA ALA A 42 -0.83 -9.51 -4.57
C ALA A 42 -0.34 -8.15 -5.08
N ARG A 43 0.97 -7.90 -5.08
CA ARG A 43 1.56 -6.68 -5.65
C ARG A 43 1.30 -6.56 -7.14
N ILE A 44 1.56 -7.61 -7.91
CA ILE A 44 1.28 -7.62 -9.36
C ILE A 44 -0.21 -7.35 -9.61
N ALA A 45 -1.10 -8.02 -8.87
CA ALA A 45 -2.53 -7.82 -9.00
C ALA A 45 -2.95 -6.39 -8.62
N ALA A 46 -2.38 -5.81 -7.55
CA ALA A 46 -2.65 -4.43 -7.16
C ALA A 46 -2.23 -3.42 -8.24
N HIS A 47 -1.04 -3.59 -8.82
CA HIS A 47 -0.57 -2.75 -9.92
C HIS A 47 -1.43 -2.93 -11.18
N ALA A 48 -1.80 -4.17 -11.52
CA ALA A 48 -2.66 -4.45 -12.66
C ALA A 48 -4.05 -3.85 -12.48
N ILE A 49 -4.64 -3.97 -11.28
CA ILE A 49 -5.95 -3.38 -10.96
C ILE A 49 -5.87 -1.85 -11.07
N LEU A 50 -4.83 -1.23 -10.51
CA LEU A 50 -4.62 0.22 -10.63
C LEU A 50 -4.48 0.65 -12.10
N ALA A 51 -3.69 -0.07 -12.89
CA ALA A 51 -3.52 0.20 -14.32
C ALA A 51 -4.83 0.06 -15.10
N VAL A 52 -5.58 -1.02 -14.88
CA VAL A 52 -6.91 -1.24 -15.48
C VAL A 52 -7.86 -0.12 -15.09
N LEU A 53 -7.83 0.32 -13.83
CA LEU A 53 -8.63 1.44 -13.34
C LEU A 53 -8.29 2.76 -14.03
N ILE A 54 -6.99 3.06 -14.18
CA ILE A 54 -6.53 4.26 -14.88
C ILE A 54 -6.99 4.22 -16.35
N ILE A 55 -6.82 3.08 -17.02
CA ILE A 55 -7.23 2.88 -18.41
C ILE A 55 -8.75 3.00 -18.54
N ALA A 56 -9.53 2.36 -17.68
CA ALA A 56 -10.99 2.43 -17.67
C ALA A 56 -11.50 3.84 -17.39
N GLY A 57 -10.87 4.55 -16.45
CA GLY A 57 -11.17 5.95 -16.16
C GLY A 57 -10.89 6.86 -17.35
N ALA A 58 -9.74 6.69 -18.01
CA ALA A 58 -9.38 7.44 -19.21
C ALA A 58 -10.36 7.17 -20.37
N LEU A 59 -10.70 5.89 -20.62
CA LEU A 59 -11.68 5.49 -21.63
C LEU A 59 -13.05 6.09 -21.35
N ALA A 60 -13.53 6.02 -20.11
CA ALA A 60 -14.82 6.60 -19.73
C ALA A 60 -14.85 8.13 -19.93
N GLY A 61 -13.74 8.83 -19.65
CA GLY A 61 -13.61 10.26 -19.93
C GLY A 61 -13.73 10.60 -21.41
N VAL A 62 -13.13 9.77 -22.28
CA VAL A 62 -13.16 9.96 -23.75
C VAL A 62 -14.53 9.59 -24.33
N THR A 63 -15.17 8.52 -23.86
CA THR A 63 -16.41 8.00 -24.46
C THR A 63 -17.67 8.70 -24.01
N PHE A 64 -17.77 9.09 -22.74
CA PHE A 64 -19.01 9.64 -22.21
C PHE A 64 -19.06 11.16 -22.25
N GLY A 65 -17.91 11.84 -22.28
CA GLY A 65 -17.80 13.29 -22.15
C GLY A 65 -18.35 13.77 -20.80
N PHE A 66 -17.62 14.62 -20.08
CA PHE A 66 -18.14 15.26 -18.88
C PHE A 66 -19.14 16.37 -19.27
N GLN A 67 -20.33 15.99 -19.71
CA GLN A 67 -21.43 16.93 -19.93
C GLN A 67 -22.07 17.29 -18.58
N PRO A 68 -22.12 18.58 -18.22
CA PRO A 68 -22.77 19.01 -16.98
C PRO A 68 -24.25 18.61 -17.00
N GLY A 69 -24.70 17.89 -15.97
CA GLY A 69 -26.10 17.49 -15.79
C GLY A 69 -26.40 15.99 -15.92
N ARG A 70 -25.43 15.13 -16.27
CA ARG A 70 -25.63 13.66 -16.27
C ARG A 70 -25.00 13.01 -15.03
N PRO A 71 -25.75 12.24 -14.22
CA PRO A 71 -25.22 11.57 -13.02
C PRO A 71 -24.31 10.37 -13.33
N LEU A 72 -24.35 9.86 -14.56
CA LEU A 72 -23.61 8.69 -15.03
C LEU A 72 -22.08 8.77 -14.80
N PRO A 73 -21.37 9.84 -15.23
CA PRO A 73 -19.93 9.95 -14.98
C PRO A 73 -19.56 9.98 -13.48
N LEU A 74 -20.39 10.59 -12.64
CA LEU A 74 -20.23 10.63 -11.18
C LEU A 74 -20.43 9.25 -10.54
N LEU A 75 -21.46 8.52 -10.96
CA LEU A 75 -21.71 7.15 -10.53
C LEU A 75 -20.59 6.22 -11.00
N ALA A 76 -20.09 6.39 -12.22
CA ALA A 76 -18.97 5.62 -12.76
C ALA A 76 -17.69 5.85 -11.94
N LEU A 77 -17.36 7.10 -11.64
CA LEU A 77 -16.18 7.43 -10.81
C LEU A 77 -16.32 6.90 -9.38
N THR A 78 -17.51 7.02 -8.79
CA THR A 78 -17.79 6.48 -7.45
C THR A 78 -17.67 4.96 -7.44
N ALA A 79 -18.24 4.27 -8.42
CA ALA A 79 -18.14 2.83 -8.58
C ALA A 79 -16.70 2.39 -8.82
N LEU A 80 -15.93 3.17 -9.58
CA LEU A 80 -14.51 2.94 -9.85
C LEU A 80 -13.69 3.01 -8.55
N VAL A 81 -13.86 4.06 -7.76
CA VAL A 81 -13.20 4.23 -6.45
C VAL A 81 -13.62 3.11 -5.48
N ALA A 82 -14.92 2.82 -5.37
CA ALA A 82 -15.43 1.74 -4.54
C ALA A 82 -14.88 0.38 -4.97
N GLY A 83 -14.81 0.12 -6.28
CA GLY A 83 -14.23 -1.08 -6.87
C GLY A 83 -12.74 -1.22 -6.55
N LEU A 84 -11.96 -0.13 -6.62
CA LEU A 84 -10.55 -0.13 -6.24
C LEU A 84 -10.37 -0.49 -4.76
N LEU A 85 -11.12 0.18 -3.87
CA LEU A 85 -11.05 -0.07 -2.43
C LEU A 85 -11.45 -1.52 -2.11
N LEU A 86 -12.50 -2.02 -2.76
CA LEU A 86 -12.94 -3.41 -2.60
C LEU A 86 -11.87 -4.39 -3.09
N ALA A 87 -11.32 -4.17 -4.28
CA ALA A 87 -10.27 -5.01 -4.85
C ALA A 87 -9.02 -5.07 -3.96
N GLN A 88 -8.57 -3.92 -3.45
CA GLN A 88 -7.47 -3.85 -2.48
C GLN A 88 -7.81 -4.65 -1.21
N SER A 89 -9.02 -4.46 -0.66
CA SER A 89 -9.45 -5.18 0.55
C SER A 89 -9.49 -6.70 0.37
N LEU A 90 -9.86 -7.17 -0.83
CA LEU A 90 -9.93 -8.58 -1.20
C LEU A 90 -8.54 -9.17 -1.41
N LEU A 91 -7.62 -8.46 -2.08
CA LEU A 91 -6.23 -8.87 -2.24
C LEU A 91 -5.57 -9.07 -0.87
N ASP A 92 -5.75 -8.11 0.03
CA ASP A 92 -5.24 -8.25 1.39
C ASP A 92 -5.93 -9.41 2.12
N GLY A 93 -7.24 -9.58 1.92
CA GLY A 93 -8.01 -10.69 2.48
C GLY A 93 -7.45 -12.04 2.04
N TRP A 94 -7.02 -12.14 0.80
CA TRP A 94 -6.38 -13.31 0.24
C TRP A 94 -4.98 -13.53 0.85
N VAL A 95 -4.11 -12.52 0.89
CA VAL A 95 -2.79 -12.63 1.56
C VAL A 95 -2.95 -13.06 3.01
N ARG A 96 -3.92 -12.46 3.73
CA ARG A 96 -4.27 -12.82 5.12
C ARG A 96 -4.72 -14.27 5.26
N ARG A 97 -5.46 -14.82 4.28
CA ARG A 97 -5.90 -16.22 4.31
C ARG A 97 -4.74 -17.18 4.08
N VAL A 98 -3.84 -16.85 3.15
CA VAL A 98 -2.61 -17.63 2.89
C VAL A 98 -1.73 -17.64 4.14
N ASP A 99 -1.51 -16.47 4.73
CA ASP A 99 -0.75 -16.31 5.96
C ASP A 99 -1.35 -17.09 7.15
N ARG A 100 -2.68 -17.06 7.32
CA ARG A 100 -3.37 -17.83 8.37
C ARG A 100 -3.25 -19.34 8.15
N ARG A 101 -3.34 -19.81 6.91
CA ARG A 101 -3.15 -21.23 6.57
C ARG A 101 -1.71 -21.68 6.85
N ALA A 102 -0.72 -20.87 6.46
CA ALA A 102 0.68 -21.14 6.75
C ALA A 102 0.96 -21.18 8.27
N GLY A 103 0.38 -20.24 9.04
CA GLY A 103 0.50 -20.24 10.50
C GLY A 103 -0.20 -21.40 11.20
N ALA A 104 -1.28 -21.94 10.61
CA ALA A 104 -1.98 -23.11 11.15
C ALA A 104 -1.20 -24.41 10.96
N THR A 105 -0.29 -24.47 9.99
CA THR A 105 0.56 -25.65 9.75
C THR A 105 1.80 -25.72 10.64
N LEU A 106 2.03 -24.71 11.49
CA LEU A 106 3.17 -24.67 12.40
C LEU A 106 2.93 -25.53 13.64
N SER A 107 3.79 -26.53 13.84
CA SER A 107 3.77 -27.43 15.01
C SER A 107 4.28 -26.74 16.28
N ARG A 108 5.09 -25.68 16.16
CA ARG A 108 5.65 -24.91 17.28
C ARG A 108 5.54 -23.42 16.99
N ARG A 109 5.03 -22.63 17.94
CA ARG A 109 4.99 -21.17 17.88
C ARG A 109 6.01 -20.61 18.85
N ALA A 110 6.91 -19.75 18.37
CA ALA A 110 7.82 -19.04 19.28
C ALA A 110 7.00 -18.21 20.29
N ALA A 111 7.17 -18.53 21.59
CA ALA A 111 6.32 -18.04 22.68
C ALA A 111 6.66 -16.62 23.17
N HIS A 112 7.63 -15.92 22.57
CA HIS A 112 8.11 -14.62 23.06
C HIS A 112 7.74 -13.48 22.10
N LEU A 113 6.50 -13.02 22.29
CA LEU A 113 5.86 -11.91 21.58
C LEU A 113 6.41 -10.57 22.09
N VAL A 114 7.36 -9.99 21.38
CA VAL A 114 7.52 -8.54 21.40
C VAL A 114 6.78 -8.03 20.17
N GLN A 115 5.63 -7.39 20.37
CA GLN A 115 4.96 -6.68 19.27
C GLN A 115 5.74 -5.39 19.02
N PRO A 116 6.50 -5.26 17.90
CA PRO A 116 7.19 -4.02 17.63
C PRO A 116 6.17 -2.90 17.47
N GLY A 117 6.30 -1.84 18.27
CA GLY A 117 5.42 -0.69 18.18
C GLY A 117 5.52 0.01 16.82
N TRP A 118 4.52 0.80 16.46
CA TRP A 118 4.46 1.47 15.15
C TRP A 118 5.69 2.32 14.82
N ARG A 119 6.35 2.90 15.84
CA ARG A 119 7.60 3.65 15.66
C ARG A 119 8.76 2.76 15.23
N ALA A 120 8.79 1.51 15.67
CA ALA A 120 9.80 0.54 15.26
C ALA A 120 9.51 -0.02 13.86
N VAL A 121 8.24 -0.22 13.51
CA VAL A 121 7.84 -0.80 12.23
C VAL A 121 7.90 0.22 11.09
N LEU A 122 7.22 1.35 11.26
CA LEU A 122 7.09 2.36 10.20
C LEU A 122 8.20 3.43 10.30
N GLY A 123 8.56 3.81 11.52
CA GLY A 123 9.44 4.96 11.76
C GLY A 123 8.69 6.29 11.67
N ARG A 124 9.18 7.28 12.43
CA ARG A 124 8.67 8.67 12.39
C ARG A 124 8.65 9.29 10.98
N PRO A 125 9.71 9.17 10.15
CA PRO A 125 9.74 9.92 8.89
C PRO A 125 8.68 9.43 7.90
N TYR A 126 8.45 8.12 7.82
CA TYR A 126 7.35 7.56 7.01
C TYR A 126 5.98 7.93 7.56
N ALA A 127 5.79 7.94 8.88
CA ALA A 127 4.51 8.36 9.48
C ALA A 127 4.18 9.83 9.18
N ILE A 128 5.17 10.73 9.29
CA ILE A 128 5.03 12.15 8.95
C ILE A 128 4.73 12.30 7.46
N PHE A 129 5.45 11.58 6.61
CA PHE A 129 5.22 11.60 5.17
C PHE A 129 3.82 11.11 4.79
N ALA A 130 3.34 10.01 5.40
CA ALA A 130 1.99 9.52 5.21
C ALA A 130 0.96 10.59 5.58
N ALA A 131 1.08 11.15 6.79
CA ALA A 131 0.16 12.16 7.31
C ALA A 131 0.14 13.42 6.42
N ALA A 132 1.33 13.92 6.05
CA ALA A 132 1.47 15.05 5.15
C ALA A 132 0.87 14.76 3.78
N THR A 133 1.04 13.54 3.25
CA THR A 133 0.54 13.19 1.92
C THR A 133 -0.98 13.05 1.87
N PHE A 134 -1.60 12.54 2.93
CA PHE A 134 -3.07 12.50 2.99
C PHE A 134 -3.65 13.88 3.31
N ALA A 135 -3.05 14.63 4.24
CA ALA A 135 -3.50 15.97 4.59
C ALA A 135 -3.38 16.95 3.42
N GLY A 136 -2.25 16.94 2.70
CA GLY A 136 -2.03 17.78 1.52
C GLY A 136 -2.98 17.45 0.38
N ALA A 137 -3.24 16.15 0.15
CA ALA A 137 -4.22 15.69 -0.82
C ALA A 137 -5.65 16.15 -0.47
N MET A 138 -6.05 16.03 0.81
CA MET A 138 -7.35 16.50 1.29
C MET A 138 -7.47 18.02 1.22
N ALA A 139 -6.40 18.76 1.51
CA ALA A 139 -6.38 20.22 1.39
C ALA A 139 -6.53 20.66 -0.06
N LEU A 140 -5.81 20.03 -1.00
CA LEU A 140 -5.93 20.31 -2.43
C LEU A 140 -7.30 19.93 -2.99
N ALA A 141 -7.87 18.80 -2.58
CA ALA A 141 -9.23 18.42 -2.97
C ALA A 141 -10.28 19.33 -2.32
N GLY A 142 -10.06 19.76 -1.07
CA GLY A 142 -10.96 20.64 -0.33
C GLY A 142 -10.97 22.07 -0.86
N SER A 143 -9.84 22.61 -1.31
CA SER A 143 -9.77 23.95 -1.90
C SER A 143 -10.64 24.10 -3.14
N ALA A 144 -10.89 23.01 -3.85
CA ALA A 144 -11.80 22.95 -4.99
C ALA A 144 -13.25 23.33 -4.65
N LEU A 145 -13.68 23.10 -3.40
CA LEU A 145 -15.04 23.41 -2.97
C LEU A 145 -15.32 24.92 -2.97
N ALA A 146 -14.27 25.75 -2.94
CA ALA A 146 -14.36 27.20 -3.03
C ALA A 146 -14.43 27.73 -4.48
N VAL A 147 -14.26 26.86 -5.48
CA VAL A 147 -14.36 27.25 -6.89
C VAL A 147 -15.85 27.40 -7.26
N PRO A 148 -16.26 28.52 -7.89
CA PRO A 148 -17.67 28.80 -8.22
C PRO A 148 -18.24 27.94 -9.38
N ASP A 149 -17.61 26.81 -9.70
CA ASP A 149 -18.05 25.86 -10.72
C ASP A 149 -18.66 24.62 -10.03
N ASP A 150 -19.93 24.36 -10.30
CA ASP A 150 -20.70 23.25 -9.71
C ASP A 150 -20.12 21.87 -10.07
N THR A 151 -19.55 21.72 -11.26
CA THR A 151 -18.94 20.47 -11.72
C THR A 151 -17.63 20.23 -10.96
N VAL A 152 -16.81 21.27 -10.80
CA VAL A 152 -15.58 21.20 -9.99
C VAL A 152 -15.91 20.84 -8.54
N ARG A 153 -16.94 21.44 -7.96
CA ARG A 153 -17.36 21.16 -6.58
C ARG A 153 -17.87 19.73 -6.40
N GLN A 154 -18.64 19.19 -7.36
CA GLN A 154 -19.08 17.79 -7.32
C GLN A 154 -17.90 16.82 -7.43
N LEU A 155 -16.96 17.06 -8.35
CA LEU A 155 -15.75 16.24 -8.50
C LEU A 155 -14.89 16.27 -7.23
N ALA A 156 -14.77 17.43 -6.59
CA ALA A 156 -14.08 17.60 -5.33
C ALA A 156 -14.68 16.75 -4.20
N VAL A 157 -16.02 16.71 -4.09
CA VAL A 157 -16.71 15.86 -3.11
C VAL A 157 -16.40 14.39 -3.34
N VAL A 158 -16.47 13.91 -4.59
CA VAL A 158 -16.13 12.51 -4.92
C VAL A 158 -14.69 12.20 -4.56
N LEU A 159 -13.77 13.10 -4.90
CA LEU A 159 -12.35 12.95 -4.62
C LEU A 159 -12.08 12.92 -3.12
N LEU A 160 -12.74 13.78 -2.34
CA LEU A 160 -12.65 13.79 -0.88
C LEU A 160 -13.18 12.49 -0.27
N ILE A 161 -14.31 11.97 -0.75
CA ILE A 161 -14.85 10.66 -0.32
C ILE A 161 -13.84 9.55 -0.62
N GLY A 162 -13.25 9.55 -1.82
CA GLY A 162 -12.22 8.58 -2.20
C GLY A 162 -10.96 8.67 -1.34
N LEU A 163 -10.49 9.89 -1.06
CA LEU A 163 -9.33 10.14 -0.19
C LEU A 163 -9.61 9.72 1.25
N LEU A 164 -10.80 10.01 1.78
CA LEU A 164 -11.22 9.57 3.11
C LEU A 164 -11.30 8.05 3.19
N GLY A 165 -11.90 7.40 2.19
CA GLY A 165 -11.97 5.95 2.09
C GLY A 165 -10.59 5.31 2.05
N ALA A 166 -9.68 5.83 1.21
CA ALA A 166 -8.29 5.37 1.13
C ALA A 166 -7.54 5.58 2.46
N THR A 167 -7.74 6.73 3.12
CA THR A 167 -7.15 7.02 4.44
C THR A 167 -7.63 6.01 5.49
N ALA A 168 -8.92 5.71 5.51
CA ALA A 168 -9.50 4.76 6.44
C ALA A 168 -8.99 3.33 6.19
N VAL A 169 -8.91 2.91 4.92
CA VAL A 169 -8.34 1.61 4.53
C VAL A 169 -6.88 1.50 4.97
N LEU A 170 -6.06 2.52 4.67
CA LEU A 170 -4.67 2.58 5.12
C LEU A 170 -4.55 2.47 6.64
N ALA A 171 -5.35 3.23 7.39
CA ALA A 171 -5.34 3.21 8.84
C ALA A 171 -5.72 1.83 9.41
N LEU A 172 -6.74 1.18 8.84
CA LEU A 172 -7.16 -0.17 9.23
C LEU A 172 -6.09 -1.22 8.89
N GLN A 173 -5.48 -1.12 7.71
CA GLN A 173 -4.39 -2.01 7.28
C GLN A 173 -3.17 -1.85 8.19
N LEU A 174 -2.76 -0.61 8.48
CA LEU A 174 -1.64 -0.33 9.38
C LEU A 174 -1.94 -0.85 10.79
N ARG A 175 -3.13 -0.59 11.34
CA ARG A 175 -3.57 -1.14 12.63
C ARG A 175 -3.49 -2.66 12.65
N HIS A 176 -3.89 -3.32 11.57
CA HIS A 176 -3.85 -4.77 11.48
C HIS A 176 -2.41 -5.30 11.41
N LEU A 177 -1.53 -4.69 10.59
CA LEU A 177 -0.12 -5.05 10.53
C LEU A 177 0.55 -4.96 11.91
N LEU A 178 0.22 -3.92 12.68
CA LEU A 178 0.77 -3.72 14.02
C LEU A 178 0.23 -4.73 15.05
N ARG A 179 -1.02 -5.16 14.91
CA ARG A 179 -1.66 -6.13 15.82
C ARG A 179 -1.50 -7.59 15.40
N ARG A 180 -0.86 -7.85 14.27
CA ARG A 180 -0.73 -9.20 13.71
C ARG A 180 0.15 -10.07 14.63
N PRO A 181 -0.33 -11.26 15.06
CA PRO A 181 0.48 -12.17 15.87
C PRO A 181 1.72 -12.61 15.09
N VAL A 182 2.83 -12.75 15.79
CA VAL A 182 4.11 -13.20 15.22
C VAL A 182 4.01 -14.68 14.86
N VAL A 183 4.43 -15.02 13.64
CA VAL A 183 4.39 -16.37 13.09
C VAL A 183 5.83 -16.72 12.71
N ALA A 184 6.56 -17.32 13.65
CA ALA A 184 7.95 -17.74 13.49
C ALA A 184 8.18 -19.11 14.14
N GLU A 185 8.91 -19.97 13.43
CA GLU A 185 9.35 -21.30 13.92
C GLU A 185 10.66 -21.21 14.72
N ASP A 186 11.58 -20.36 14.28
CA ASP A 186 12.91 -20.11 14.85
C ASP A 186 13.23 -18.60 14.91
N GLU A 187 14.39 -18.27 15.50
CA GLU A 187 14.82 -16.87 15.69
C GLU A 187 15.17 -16.17 14.36
N ASP A 188 15.63 -16.91 13.36
CA ASP A 188 15.88 -16.41 12.01
C ASP A 188 14.56 -16.08 11.28
N SER A 189 13.54 -16.94 11.40
CA SER A 189 12.20 -16.68 10.87
C SER A 189 11.51 -15.52 11.59
N LEU A 190 11.83 -15.31 12.87
CA LEU A 190 11.36 -14.18 13.63
C LEU A 190 11.94 -12.86 13.09
N THR A 191 13.24 -12.84 12.83
CA THR A 191 13.91 -11.70 12.18
C THR A 191 13.32 -11.44 10.80
N ALA A 192 13.11 -12.50 10.01
CA ALA A 192 12.46 -12.40 8.69
C ALA A 192 11.03 -11.84 8.79
N ASP A 193 10.21 -12.27 9.76
CA ASP A 193 8.85 -11.74 9.97
C ASP A 193 8.86 -10.24 10.32
N VAL A 194 9.81 -9.79 11.13
CA VAL A 194 9.95 -8.37 11.48
C VAL A 194 10.37 -7.55 10.25
N ILE A 195 11.35 -8.02 9.46
CA ILE A 195 11.75 -7.36 8.20
C ILE A 195 10.56 -7.24 7.27
N MET A 196 9.84 -8.35 7.05
CA MET A 196 8.66 -8.42 6.19
C MET A 196 7.55 -7.46 6.63
N ARG A 197 7.38 -7.21 7.94
CA ARG A 197 6.42 -6.22 8.45
C ARG A 197 6.87 -4.78 8.21
N VAL A 198 8.15 -4.50 8.39
CA VAL A 198 8.73 -3.17 8.11
C VAL A 198 8.57 -2.84 6.63
N GLU A 199 8.88 -3.81 5.75
CA GLU A 199 8.66 -3.67 4.32
C GLU A 199 7.20 -3.42 4.00
N ASP A 200 6.28 -4.25 4.51
CA ASP A 200 4.84 -4.07 4.25
C ASP A 200 4.32 -2.71 4.72
N ALA A 201 4.75 -2.25 5.90
CA ALA A 201 4.29 -0.98 6.44
C ALA A 201 4.82 0.22 5.63
N ARG A 202 6.08 0.16 5.19
CA ARG A 202 6.67 1.21 4.34
C ARG A 202 6.04 1.21 2.95
N GLU A 203 5.84 0.04 2.36
CA GLU A 203 5.19 -0.11 1.05
C GLU A 203 3.74 0.39 1.11
N LEU A 204 3.01 0.07 2.18
CA LEU A 204 1.64 0.52 2.37
C LEU A 204 1.51 2.05 2.41
N VAL A 205 2.51 2.73 2.97
CA VAL A 205 2.53 4.19 3.10
C VAL A 205 2.95 4.89 1.80
N VAL A 206 3.43 4.16 0.78
CA VAL A 206 3.71 4.75 -0.52
C VAL A 206 2.38 5.21 -1.16
N PRO A 207 2.22 6.51 -1.45
CA PRO A 207 0.93 7.09 -1.80
C PRO A 207 0.52 6.71 -3.23
N SER A 208 -0.23 5.61 -3.38
CA SER A 208 -0.69 5.13 -4.69
C SER A 208 -1.92 5.88 -5.21
N VAL A 209 -2.93 6.09 -4.35
CA VAL A 209 -4.18 6.77 -4.72
C VAL A 209 -3.97 8.27 -4.90
N GLN A 210 -3.13 8.89 -4.08
CA GLN A 210 -2.87 10.33 -4.19
C GLN A 210 -2.09 10.70 -5.45
N TRP A 211 -1.40 9.76 -6.09
CA TRP A 211 -0.73 10.01 -7.35
C TRP A 211 -1.69 10.09 -8.54
N THR A 212 -2.96 9.72 -8.36
CA THR A 212 -3.99 9.88 -9.40
C THR A 212 -4.68 11.24 -9.34
N LEU A 213 -4.44 12.06 -8.29
CA LEU A 213 -4.97 13.43 -8.15
C LEU A 213 -4.73 14.27 -9.42
N PRO A 214 -3.51 14.36 -9.97
CA PRO A 214 -3.27 15.13 -11.18
C PRO A 214 -4.12 14.66 -12.35
N MET A 215 -4.34 13.35 -12.52
CA MET A 215 -5.19 12.85 -13.59
C MET A 215 -6.64 13.29 -13.39
N VAL A 216 -7.21 13.10 -12.19
CA VAL A 216 -8.59 13.53 -11.89
C VAL A 216 -8.77 15.05 -12.09
N LEU A 217 -7.75 15.84 -11.77
CA LEU A 217 -7.77 17.30 -11.90
C LEU A 217 -7.50 17.79 -13.33
N LEU A 218 -6.64 17.11 -14.09
CA LEU A 218 -6.31 17.43 -15.49
C LEU A 218 -7.44 17.04 -16.45
N PHE A 219 -8.27 16.06 -16.10
CA PHE A 219 -9.45 15.67 -16.88
C PHE A 219 -10.71 16.50 -16.56
N GLY A 220 -10.62 17.45 -15.62
CA GLY A 220 -11.68 18.43 -15.32
C GLY A 220 -11.34 19.84 -15.82
N THR A 221 -12.34 20.72 -15.92
CA THR A 221 -12.22 22.17 -16.21
C THR A 221 -11.56 22.95 -15.05
N ALA A 222 -10.58 22.34 -14.38
CA ALA A 222 -9.89 22.92 -13.24
C ALA A 222 -9.05 24.14 -13.66
N PRO A 223 -8.98 25.19 -12.82
CA PRO A 223 -8.06 26.29 -13.05
C PRO A 223 -6.61 25.80 -13.19
N ALA A 224 -5.85 26.37 -14.14
CA ALA A 224 -4.49 25.91 -14.47
C ALA A 224 -3.53 25.89 -13.26
N TRP A 225 -3.70 26.82 -12.31
CA TRP A 225 -2.89 26.86 -11.08
C TRP A 225 -3.11 25.63 -10.19
N TRP A 226 -4.31 25.03 -10.22
CA TRP A 226 -4.66 23.88 -9.41
C TRP A 226 -4.05 22.60 -9.99
N SER A 227 -4.07 22.44 -11.31
CA SER A 227 -3.33 21.39 -11.99
C SER A 227 -1.82 21.51 -11.75
N ALA A 228 -1.27 22.73 -11.82
CA ALA A 228 0.13 22.99 -11.51
C ALA A 228 0.48 22.64 -10.06
N ALA A 229 -0.38 23.00 -9.09
CA ALA A 229 -0.21 22.65 -7.68
C ALA A 229 -0.25 21.13 -7.46
N ALA A 230 -1.15 20.41 -8.15
CA ALA A 230 -1.24 18.95 -8.06
C ALA A 230 -0.01 18.26 -8.66
N VAL A 231 0.53 18.76 -9.78
CA VAL A 231 1.77 18.25 -10.38
C VAL A 231 2.97 18.54 -9.46
N ALA A 232 3.09 19.77 -8.94
CA ALA A 232 4.15 20.12 -7.99
C ALA A 232 4.09 19.24 -6.73
N TYR A 233 2.88 18.97 -6.24
CA TYR A 233 2.64 18.07 -5.12
C TYR A 233 3.10 16.64 -5.41
N LEU A 234 2.80 16.10 -6.60
CA LEU A 234 3.26 14.80 -7.05
C LEU A 234 4.80 14.73 -7.09
N LEU A 235 5.43 15.72 -7.72
CA LEU A 235 6.89 15.78 -7.86
C LEU A 235 7.59 15.90 -6.50
N LEU A 236 7.06 16.74 -5.61
CA LEU A 236 7.58 16.88 -4.24
C LEU A 236 7.42 15.57 -3.46
N GLY A 237 6.26 14.92 -3.57
CA GLY A 237 6.01 13.61 -2.98
C GLY A 237 7.01 12.56 -3.46
N LEU A 238 7.27 12.50 -4.76
CA LEU A 238 8.27 11.61 -5.36
C LEU A 238 9.68 11.90 -4.83
N ALA A 239 10.09 13.17 -4.78
CA ALA A 239 11.38 13.57 -4.25
C ALA A 239 11.55 13.16 -2.78
N VAL A 240 10.51 13.33 -1.95
CA VAL A 240 10.51 12.90 -0.55
C VAL A 240 10.58 11.37 -0.44
N VAL A 241 9.88 10.61 -1.30
CA VAL A 241 10.00 9.14 -1.33
C VAL A 241 11.43 8.72 -1.63
N VAL A 242 12.06 9.29 -2.66
CA VAL A 242 13.46 9.01 -3.01
C VAL A 242 14.39 9.35 -1.84
N LEU A 243 14.18 10.50 -1.20
CA LEU A 243 14.97 10.91 -0.04
C LEU A 243 14.79 9.96 1.15
N LEU A 244 13.55 9.51 1.42
CA LEU A 244 13.26 8.55 2.47
C LEU A 244 13.93 7.20 2.18
N GLN A 245 13.85 6.71 0.95
CA GLN A 245 14.52 5.47 0.56
C GLN A 245 16.04 5.58 0.70
N ALA A 246 16.64 6.73 0.36
CA ALA A 246 18.07 6.95 0.47
C ALA A 246 18.56 7.17 1.92
N ARG A 247 17.76 7.83 2.78
CA ARG A 247 18.17 8.26 4.12
C ARG A 247 17.72 7.32 5.24
N THR A 248 16.71 6.48 5.01
CA THR A 248 16.20 5.61 6.08
C THR A 248 16.97 4.29 6.13
N PRO A 249 17.23 3.77 7.34
CA PRO A 249 17.90 2.48 7.49
C PRO A 249 17.09 1.37 6.82
N SER A 250 17.78 0.40 6.24
CA SER A 250 17.17 -0.77 5.60
C SER A 250 16.25 -1.52 6.57
N SER A 251 15.25 -2.22 6.03
CA SER A 251 14.33 -3.03 6.83
C SER A 251 15.08 -4.04 7.72
N ALA A 252 16.17 -4.61 7.21
CA ALA A 252 17.08 -5.48 7.96
C ALA A 252 17.76 -4.76 9.14
N ALA A 253 18.28 -3.55 8.94
CA ALA A 253 18.91 -2.78 10.01
C ALA A 253 17.91 -2.39 11.11
N VAL A 254 16.66 -2.06 10.75
CA VAL A 254 15.59 -1.76 11.71
C VAL A 254 15.18 -3.02 12.48
N ALA A 255 15.01 -4.15 11.80
CA ALA A 255 14.70 -5.42 12.43
C ALA A 255 15.79 -5.85 13.42
N ARG A 256 17.07 -5.75 13.03
CA ARG A 256 18.21 -6.05 13.91
C ARG A 256 18.22 -5.18 15.17
N ARG A 257 17.95 -3.88 15.07
CA ARG A 257 17.84 -3.00 16.24
C ARG A 257 16.64 -3.35 17.14
N ALA A 258 15.50 -3.69 16.54
CA ALA A 258 14.32 -4.11 17.31
C ALA A 258 14.54 -5.45 18.03
N MET A 259 15.34 -6.34 17.44
CA MET A 259 15.71 -7.64 18.01
C MET A 259 16.84 -7.54 19.05
N GLY A 260 17.83 -6.68 18.84
CA GLY A 260 18.96 -6.47 19.74
C GLY A 260 18.71 -5.50 20.90
N ALA A 261 17.55 -4.84 20.95
CA ALA A 261 17.08 -4.09 22.11
C ALA A 261 16.37 -4.99 23.16
N ARG A 262 16.46 -6.32 22.98
CA ARG A 262 16.12 -7.34 23.98
C ARG A 262 17.22 -7.47 25.01
#